data_AF-A0A9J9B8L9-F1
#
_entry.id   AF-A0A9J9B8L9-F1
#
_cell.length_a   1.000
_cell.length_b   1.000
_cell.length_c   1.000
_cell.angle_alpha   90.00
_cell.angle_beta   90.00
_cell.angle_gamma   90.00
#
_symmetry.space_group_name_H-M   'P 1'
#
loop_
_entity.id
_entity.type
_entity.pdbx_description
1 polymer ?
#
loop_
_entity_poly.entity_id
_entity_poly.type
_entity_poly.pdbx_seq_one_letter_code
_entity_poly.pdbx_strand_id
1 'polypeptide(L)'
;MLGENHSLNSDFPEYREVISALNKNDAKFAEKAKQYDELDKEIRVLELKDAPIDDEAMHQMKHDRAMLKDLLYQRILEESK
;
A
#
# COMPACT_ATOMS: atom_id res chain seq x y z
N MET A 1 1.61 4.85 -13.71
CA MET A 1 0.57 4.99 -14.75
C MET A 1 -0.79 5.13 -14.06
N LEU A 2 -1.79 5.72 -14.71
CA LEU A 2 -3.14 5.81 -14.14
C LEU A 2 -3.76 4.40 -14.06
N GLY A 3 -4.12 3.94 -12.85
CA GLY A 3 -4.85 2.70 -12.65
C GLY A 3 -4.02 1.41 -12.47
N GLU A 4 -2.72 1.51 -12.18
CA GLU A 4 -1.93 0.36 -11.72
C GLU A 4 -2.44 -0.11 -10.34
N ASN A 5 -2.43 -1.43 -10.12
CA ASN A 5 -2.83 -2.02 -8.85
C ASN A 5 -1.61 -2.12 -7.94
N HIS A 6 -1.49 -1.21 -6.99
CA HIS A 6 -0.39 -1.22 -6.02
C HIS A 6 -0.77 -2.10 -4.84
N SER A 7 -0.59 -3.41 -5.02
CA SER A 7 -0.58 -4.35 -3.91
C SER A 7 0.86 -4.62 -3.50
N LEU A 8 1.11 -4.88 -2.22
CA LEU A 8 2.46 -5.21 -1.73
C LEU A 8 3.11 -6.36 -2.52
N ASN A 9 2.33 -7.36 -2.97
CA ASN A 9 2.85 -8.48 -3.75
C ASN A 9 3.23 -8.12 -5.20
N SER A 10 2.69 -7.01 -5.70
CA SER A 10 3.06 -6.43 -7.00
C SER A 10 4.26 -5.51 -6.86
N ASP A 11 4.28 -4.68 -5.81
CA ASP A 11 5.36 -3.71 -5.56
C ASP A 11 6.66 -4.41 -5.08
N PHE A 12 6.53 -5.54 -4.38
CA PHE A 12 7.64 -6.28 -3.77
C PHE A 12 7.57 -7.79 -4.12
N PRO A 13 7.70 -8.15 -5.42
CA PRO A 13 7.49 -9.53 -5.86
C PRO A 13 8.51 -10.52 -5.29
N GLU A 14 9.73 -10.06 -4.99
CA GLU A 14 10.80 -10.88 -4.39
C GLU A 14 10.52 -11.27 -2.93
N TYR A 15 9.64 -10.53 -2.23
CA TYR A 15 9.33 -10.76 -0.82
C TYR A 15 7.96 -11.43 -0.60
N ARG A 16 7.32 -11.99 -1.64
CA ARG A 16 5.96 -12.57 -1.54
C ARG A 16 5.78 -13.58 -0.41
N GLU A 17 6.78 -14.45 -0.21
CA GLU A 17 6.73 -15.44 0.87
C GLU A 17 6.80 -14.79 2.25
N VAL A 18 7.68 -13.81 2.42
CA VAL A 18 7.83 -13.02 3.65
C VAL A 18 6.56 -12.22 3.94
N ILE A 19 5.99 -11.55 2.94
CA ILE A 19 4.74 -10.80 3.05
C ILE A 19 3.59 -11.74 3.47
N SER A 20 3.51 -12.93 2.90
CA SER A 20 2.51 -13.94 3.28
C SER A 20 2.68 -14.42 4.71
N ALA A 21 3.92 -14.63 5.16
CA ALA A 21 4.23 -14.99 6.54
C ALA A 21 3.89 -13.87 7.53
N LEU A 22 4.28 -12.63 7.22
CA LEU A 22 3.97 -11.45 8.05
C LEU A 22 2.46 -11.19 8.14
N ASN A 23 1.73 -11.31 7.03
CA ASN A 23 0.27 -11.16 7.05
C ASN A 23 -0.44 -12.19 7.95
N LYS A 24 0.15 -13.38 8.15
CA LYS A 24 -0.41 -14.43 9.00
C LYS A 24 0.00 -14.30 10.47
N ASN A 25 1.23 -13.86 10.72
CA ASN A 25 1.85 -13.93 12.04
C ASN A 25 2.02 -12.56 12.72
N ASP A 26 1.91 -11.46 11.99
CA ASP A 26 2.03 -10.09 12.50
C ASP A 26 0.75 -9.31 12.20
N ALA A 27 -0.13 -9.24 13.21
CA ALA A 27 -1.43 -8.57 13.10
C ALA A 27 -1.29 -7.07 12.76
N LYS A 28 -0.22 -6.41 13.22
CA LYS A 28 0.03 -5.00 12.90
C LYS A 28 0.43 -4.83 11.45
N PHE A 29 1.30 -5.72 10.94
CA PHE A 29 1.64 -5.74 9.53
C PHE A 29 0.41 -5.98 8.67
N ALA A 30 -0.42 -6.97 9.01
CA ALA A 30 -1.63 -7.29 8.27
C ALA A 30 -2.63 -6.11 8.22
N GLU A 31 -2.80 -5.40 9.35
CA GLU A 31 -3.64 -4.19 9.39
C GLU A 31 -3.09 -3.10 8.47
N LYS A 32 -1.77 -2.83 8.52
CA LYS A 32 -1.13 -1.82 7.69
C LYS A 32 -1.15 -2.18 6.20
N ALA A 33 -0.95 -3.45 5.87
CA ALA A 33 -1.04 -3.97 4.51
C ALA A 33 -2.45 -3.78 3.94
N LYS A 34 -3.48 -4.08 4.75
CA LYS A 34 -4.87 -3.83 4.37
C LYS A 34 -5.14 -2.34 4.15
N GLN A 35 -4.68 -1.48 5.06
CA GLN A 35 -4.82 -0.02 4.93
C GLN A 35 -4.16 0.51 3.64
N TYR A 36 -3.00 -0.03 3.28
CA TYR A 36 -2.31 0.30 2.04
C TYR A 36 -3.15 -0.07 0.80
N ASP A 37 -3.64 -1.31 0.74
CA ASP A 37 -4.45 -1.79 -0.38
C ASP A 37 -5.79 -1.03 -0.48
N GLU A 38 -6.43 -0.69 0.65
CA GLU A 38 -7.66 0.10 0.69
C GLU A 38 -7.44 1.53 0.19
N LEU A 39 -6.35 2.18 0.62
CA LEU A 39 -6.00 3.53 0.21
C LEU A 39 -5.64 3.60 -1.28
N ASP A 40 -4.89 2.63 -1.80
CA ASP A 40 -4.60 2.54 -3.24
C ASP A 40 -5.88 2.43 -4.07
N LYS A 41 -6.79 1.55 -3.64
CA LYS A 41 -8.10 1.37 -4.29
C LYS A 41 -8.90 2.67 -4.25
N GLU A 42 -8.90 3.40 -3.14
CA GLU A 42 -9.62 4.67 -3.03
C GLU A 42 -9.05 5.72 -3.98
N ILE A 43 -7.72 5.92 -3.98
CA ILE A 43 -7.03 6.83 -4.89
C ILE A 43 -7.39 6.50 -6.34
N ARG A 44 -7.31 5.22 -6.73
CA ARG A 44 -7.65 4.78 -8.08
C ARG A 44 -9.10 5.05 -8.45
N VAL A 45 -10.03 4.83 -7.52
CA VAL A 45 -11.46 5.11 -7.74
C VAL A 45 -11.69 6.61 -7.95
N LEU A 46 -11.03 7.46 -7.18
CA LEU A 46 -11.13 8.91 -7.30
C LEU A 46 -10.51 9.41 -8.61
N GLU A 47 -9.34 8.90 -8.99
CA GLU A 47 -8.69 9.20 -10.27
C GLU A 47 -9.53 8.76 -11.47
N LEU A 48 -10.15 7.58 -11.43
CA LEU A 48 -10.97 7.06 -12.53
C LEU A 48 -12.33 7.77 -12.68
N LYS A 49 -12.87 8.30 -11.57
CA LYS A 49 -14.17 8.99 -11.58
C LYS A 49 -14.08 10.45 -12.02
N ASP A 50 -12.87 10.95 -12.30
CA ASP A 50 -12.60 12.39 -12.45
C ASP A 50 -13.25 13.17 -11.29
N ALA A 51 -13.19 12.58 -10.10
CA ALA A 51 -13.92 13.09 -8.96
C ALA A 51 -13.37 14.48 -8.59
N PRO A 52 -14.24 15.47 -8.28
CA PRO A 52 -13.82 16.81 -7.90
C PRO A 52 -13.33 16.80 -6.44
N ILE A 53 -12.27 16.04 -6.18
CA ILE A 53 -11.53 16.08 -4.93
C ILE A 53 -10.47 17.17 -5.11
N ASP A 54 -10.26 17.95 -4.04
CA ASP A 54 -9.23 18.97 -4.03
C ASP A 54 -7.85 18.34 -4.29
N ASP A 55 -7.01 18.99 -5.09
CA ASP A 55 -5.68 18.50 -5.43
C ASP A 55 -4.86 18.21 -4.16
N GLU A 56 -4.99 19.04 -3.11
CA GLU A 56 -4.30 18.84 -1.83
C GLU A 56 -4.71 17.53 -1.15
N ALA A 57 -6.00 17.21 -1.16
CA ALA A 57 -6.50 15.95 -0.60
C ALA A 57 -5.96 14.74 -1.38
N MET A 58 -5.89 14.84 -2.71
CA MET A 58 -5.31 13.77 -3.54
C MET A 58 -3.81 13.60 -3.27
N HIS A 59 -3.10 14.71 -3.12
CA HIS A 59 -1.69 14.71 -2.74
C HIS A 59 -1.47 14.07 -1.37
N GLN A 60 -2.32 14.38 -0.38
CA GLN A 60 -2.24 13.78 0.95
C GLN A 60 -2.46 12.27 0.91
N MET A 61 -3.49 11.79 0.20
CA MET A 61 -3.73 10.35 0.05
C MET A 61 -2.54 9.63 -0.60
N LYS A 62 -1.97 10.21 -1.66
CA LYS A 62 -0.78 9.65 -2.33
C LYS A 62 0.44 9.63 -1.41
N HIS A 63 0.61 10.66 -0.58
CA HIS A 63 1.65 10.74 0.43
C HIS A 63 1.48 9.65 1.50
N ASP A 64 0.26 9.49 2.04
CA ASP A 64 -0.03 8.49 3.06
C ASP A 64 0.18 7.06 2.53
N ARG A 65 -0.18 6.81 1.26
CA ARG A 65 0.11 5.54 0.58
C ARG A 65 1.61 5.28 0.51
N ALA A 66 2.42 6.30 0.16
CA ALA A 66 3.87 6.17 0.12
C ALA A 66 4.45 5.88 1.51
N MET A 67 3.98 6.57 2.55
CA MET A 67 4.40 6.31 3.93
C MET A 67 4.07 4.89 4.39
N LEU A 68 2.86 4.40 4.10
CA LEU A 68 2.46 3.03 4.43
C LEU A 68 3.37 2.02 3.73
N LYS A 69 3.66 2.24 2.44
CA LYS A 69 4.58 1.37 1.68
C LYS A 69 5.96 1.31 2.32
N ASP A 70 6.52 2.46 2.72
CA ASP A 70 7.84 2.51 3.33
C ASP A 70 7.86 1.79 4.69
N LEU A 71 6.83 1.96 5.52
CA LEU A 71 6.68 1.24 6.79
C LEU A 71 6.59 -0.28 6.59
N LEU A 72 5.78 -0.71 5.63
CA LEU A 72 5.62 -2.12 5.29
C LEU A 72 6.93 -2.70 4.76
N TYR A 73 7.64 -1.97 3.92
CA TYR A 73 8.93 -2.39 3.38
C TYR A 73 10.00 -2.52 4.45
N GLN A 74 10.10 -1.59 5.40
CA GLN A 74 11.01 -1.73 6.53
C GLN A 74 10.74 -3.02 7.32
N ARG A 75 9.48 -3.31 7.63
CA ARG A 75 9.12 -4.53 8.36
C ARG A 75 9.45 -5.81 7.57
N ILE A 76 9.28 -5.80 6.25
CA ILE A 76 9.66 -6.89 5.36
C ILE A 76 11.18 -7.12 5.41
N LEU A 77 11.98 -6.06 5.33
CA LEU A 77 13.44 -6.15 5.42
C LEU A 77 13.91 -6.65 6.78
N GLU A 78 13.21 -6.30 7.86
CA GLU A 78 13.51 -6.82 9.19
C GLU A 78 13.27 -8.33 9.30
N GLU A 79 12.22 -8.86 8.66
CA GLU A 79 11.93 -10.30 8.64
C GLU A 79 12.83 -11.08 7.68
N SER A 80 13.40 -10.42 6.67
CA SER A 80 14.25 -11.05 5.64
C SER A 80 15.74 -11.08 6.01
N LYS A 81 16.10 -10.59 7.20
CA LYS A 81 17.46 -10.62 7.74
C LYS A 81 17.71 -11.91 8.52
#